data_AF-A0A919TG94-F1
#
_entry.id   AF-A0A919TG94-F1
#
_cell.length_a   1.000
_cell.length_b   1.000
_cell.length_c   1.000
_cell.angle_alpha   90.00
_cell.angle_beta   90.00
_cell.angle_gamma   90.00
#
_symmetry.space_group_name_H-M   'P 1'
#
loop_
_entity.id
_entity.type
_entity.pdbx_description
1 polymer ?
#
loop_
_entity_poly.entity_id
_entity_poly.type
_entity_poly.pdbx_seq_one_letter_code
_entity_poly.pdbx_strand_id
1 'polypeptide(L)'
;MTQPQREMPIRADKWRPTDPVLEGLIRRCASDAEAGASRDGVREYMAGAMILAILFVGLLIAGVGTGAAIMIPLLLFGAGALFMVLNTRPAPVERRKALDPIGGPGGLPAGYLVHPGAWVAGMREYTAGVPQSQLRAAVELCRSFPGSVNDLLAFTGSIAAQLPPAKHPLTPEDVAHRSRDMVHVGMPIIQSFNEKYPKKELAAAGKGKKKK
;
A
#
# COMPACT_ATOMS: atom_id res chain seq x y z
N MET A 1 -16.50 3.30 9.19
CA MET A 1 -16.73 4.05 7.94
C MET A 1 -16.02 3.32 6.82
N THR A 2 -16.77 2.64 5.96
CA THR A 2 -16.24 1.95 4.78
C THR A 2 -15.82 3.03 3.78
N GLN A 3 -14.51 3.27 3.61
CA GLN A 3 -14.05 4.17 2.57
C GLN A 3 -14.52 3.63 1.21
N PRO A 4 -15.07 4.48 0.32
CA PRO A 4 -15.45 4.04 -1.02
C PRO A 4 -14.21 3.42 -1.68
N GLN A 5 -14.35 2.19 -2.18
CA GLN A 5 -13.26 1.54 -2.92
C GLN A 5 -12.98 2.37 -4.17
N ARG A 6 -11.94 3.20 -4.11
CA ARG A 6 -11.49 3.97 -5.26
C ARG A 6 -10.81 3.00 -6.24
N GLU A 7 -11.36 2.94 -7.45
CA GLU A 7 -10.76 2.18 -8.55
C GLU A 7 -9.38 2.74 -8.89
N MET A 8 -8.49 1.84 -9.32
CA MET A 8 -7.16 2.24 -9.76
C MET A 8 -7.27 3.11 -11.01
N PRO A 9 -6.62 4.29 -11.03
CA PRO A 9 -6.59 5.09 -12.25
C PRO A 9 -5.74 4.38 -13.30
N ILE A 10 -6.34 4.15 -14.47
CA ILE A 10 -5.66 3.57 -15.64
C ILE A 10 -5.40 4.71 -16.61
N ARG A 11 -4.14 4.84 -17.08
CA ARG A 11 -3.79 5.80 -18.13
C ARG A 11 -4.41 5.38 -19.46
N ALA A 12 -4.75 6.36 -20.30
CA ALA A 12 -5.27 6.11 -21.64
C ALA A 12 -4.30 5.27 -22.50
N ASP A 13 -2.99 5.46 -22.33
CA ASP A 13 -1.93 4.73 -23.05
C ASP A 13 -1.59 3.36 -22.43
N LYS A 14 -2.24 2.98 -21.33
CA LYS A 14 -1.96 1.76 -20.54
C LYS A 14 -0.49 1.61 -20.11
N TRP A 15 0.29 2.69 -20.13
CA TRP A 15 1.67 2.65 -19.71
C TRP A 15 1.77 2.43 -18.20
N ARG A 16 2.78 1.67 -17.79
CA ARG A 16 3.13 1.39 -16.41
C ARG A 16 4.65 1.36 -16.26
N PRO A 17 5.19 1.83 -15.13
CA PRO A 17 6.61 1.61 -14.84
C PRO A 17 6.88 0.12 -14.69
N THR A 18 8.03 -0.32 -15.19
CA THR A 18 8.55 -1.67 -15.01
C THR A 18 9.99 -1.58 -14.53
N ASP A 19 10.19 -1.75 -13.23
CA ASP A 19 11.53 -1.89 -12.63
C ASP A 19 11.50 -3.14 -11.75
N PRO A 20 12.28 -4.19 -12.10
CA PRO A 20 12.23 -5.47 -11.41
C PRO A 20 12.65 -5.38 -9.94
N VAL A 21 13.52 -4.42 -9.59
CA VAL A 21 13.99 -4.24 -8.21
C VAL A 21 12.85 -3.68 -7.35
N LEU A 22 12.23 -2.59 -7.81
CA LEU A 22 11.10 -1.97 -7.12
C LEU A 22 9.88 -2.89 -7.09
N GLU A 23 9.59 -3.61 -8.17
CA GLU A 23 8.52 -4.61 -8.18
C GLU A 23 8.75 -5.73 -7.15
N GLY A 24 9.99 -6.23 -7.06
CA GLY A 24 10.38 -7.21 -6.04
C GLY A 24 10.21 -6.69 -4.63
N LEU A 25 10.62 -5.44 -4.38
CA LEU A 25 10.46 -4.77 -3.09
C LEU A 25 8.99 -4.56 -2.72
N ILE A 26 8.18 -4.02 -3.64
CA ILE A 26 6.74 -3.80 -3.42
C ILE A 26 6.04 -5.12 -3.13
N ARG A 27 6.35 -6.18 -3.90
CA ARG A 27 5.77 -7.50 -3.69
C ARG A 27 6.15 -8.09 -2.34
N ARG A 28 7.42 -7.95 -1.93
CA ARG A 28 7.89 -8.40 -0.62
C ARG A 28 7.20 -7.63 0.50
N CYS A 29 7.14 -6.31 0.42
CA CYS A 29 6.46 -5.45 1.37
C CYS A 29 4.96 -5.80 1.52
N ALA A 30 4.27 -6.04 0.39
CA ALA A 30 2.87 -6.49 0.42
C ALA A 30 2.72 -7.86 1.10
N SER A 31 3.61 -8.82 0.76
CA SER A 31 3.61 -10.15 1.37
C SER A 31 3.94 -10.10 2.87
N ASP A 32 4.88 -9.25 3.28
CA ASP A 32 5.29 -9.10 4.69
C ASP A 32 4.17 -8.46 5.51
N ALA A 33 3.40 -7.53 4.92
CA ALA A 33 2.21 -6.96 5.57
C ALA A 33 1.09 -8.00 5.76
N GLU A 34 0.88 -8.88 4.78
CA GLU A 34 -0.08 -9.99 4.88
C GLU A 34 0.40 -11.05 5.90
N ALA A 35 1.69 -11.37 5.92
CA ALA A 35 2.27 -12.28 6.90
C ALA A 35 2.29 -11.69 8.32
N GLY A 36 2.51 -10.38 8.46
CA GLY A 36 2.43 -9.67 9.75
C GLY A 36 1.06 -9.80 10.40
N ALA A 37 -0.02 -9.67 9.62
CA ALA A 37 -1.38 -9.86 10.09
C ALA A 37 -1.65 -11.30 10.60
N SER A 38 -0.94 -12.31 10.08
CA SER A 38 -1.02 -13.69 10.59
C SER A 38 -0.23 -13.92 11.88
N ARG A 39 0.79 -13.10 12.15
CA ARG A 39 1.66 -13.21 13.33
C ARG A 39 1.00 -12.68 14.61
N ASP A 40 0.06 -11.76 14.51
CA ASP A 40 -0.67 -11.25 15.68
C ASP A 40 -1.42 -12.38 16.42
N GLY A 41 -1.92 -13.38 15.69
CA GLY A 41 -2.53 -14.56 16.28
C GLY A 41 -1.60 -15.35 17.22
N VAL A 42 -0.29 -15.35 16.98
CA VAL A 42 0.69 -16.09 17.80
C VAL A 42 0.73 -15.56 19.24
N ARG A 43 0.54 -14.25 19.42
CA ARG A 43 0.52 -13.62 20.75
C ARG A 43 -0.72 -14.04 21.55
N GLU A 44 -1.85 -14.20 20.87
CA GLU A 44 -3.11 -14.65 21.45
C GLU A 44 -3.04 -16.14 21.83
N TYR A 45 -2.42 -16.97 20.98
CA TYR A 45 -2.15 -18.38 21.30
C TYR A 45 -1.23 -18.54 22.52
N MET A 46 -0.18 -17.71 22.64
CA MET A 46 0.71 -17.72 23.80
C MET A 46 0.00 -17.37 25.10
N ALA A 47 -0.87 -16.35 25.08
CA ALA A 47 -1.67 -15.97 26.24
C ALA A 47 -2.66 -17.09 26.64
N GLY A 48 -3.32 -17.72 25.66
CA GLY A 48 -4.20 -18.86 25.90
C GLY A 48 -3.47 -20.08 26.48
N ALA A 49 -2.29 -20.40 25.95
CA ALA A 49 -1.46 -21.50 26.46
C ALA A 49 -1.01 -21.27 27.91
N MET A 50 -0.67 -20.03 28.27
CA MET A 50 -0.33 -19.66 29.64
C MET A 50 -1.48 -19.84 30.63
N ILE A 51 -2.70 -19.45 30.25
CA ILE A 51 -3.90 -19.64 31.08
C ILE A 51 -4.18 -21.12 31.31
N LEU A 52 -4.05 -21.95 30.28
CA LEU A 52 -4.23 -23.40 30.38
C LEU A 52 -3.17 -24.08 31.25
N ALA A 53 -1.92 -23.59 31.21
CA ALA A 53 -0.86 -24.06 32.10
C ALA A 53 -1.16 -23.75 33.58
N ILE A 54 -1.67 -22.55 33.87
CA ILE A 54 -2.10 -22.18 35.23
C ILE A 54 -3.27 -23.05 35.68
N LEU A 55 -4.25 -23.29 34.80
CA LEU A 55 -5.39 -24.16 35.09
C LEU A 55 -4.95 -25.60 35.39
N PHE A 56 -4.03 -26.15 34.61
CA PHE A 56 -3.44 -27.47 34.82
C PHE A 56 -2.84 -27.60 36.23
N VAL A 57 -2.00 -26.63 36.63
CA VAL A 57 -1.37 -26.62 37.96
C VAL A 57 -2.42 -26.46 39.06
N GLY A 58 -3.41 -25.58 38.87
CA GLY A 58 -4.50 -25.39 39.83
C GLY A 58 -5.34 -26.66 40.07
N LEU A 59 -5.64 -27.41 39.00
CA LEU A 59 -6.37 -28.69 39.10
C LEU A 59 -5.57 -29.75 39.87
N LEU A 60 -4.24 -29.81 39.65
CA LEU A 60 -3.38 -30.73 40.41
C LEU A 60 -3.32 -30.36 41.89
N ILE A 61 -3.22 -29.06 42.23
CA ILE A 61 -3.21 -28.60 43.63
C ILE A 61 -4.55 -28.89 44.32
N ALA A 62 -5.67 -28.80 43.59
CA ALA A 62 -7.00 -29.11 44.08
C ALA A 62 -7.27 -30.62 44.27
N GLY A 63 -6.28 -31.49 43.99
CA GLY A 63 -6.42 -32.94 44.14
C GLY A 63 -7.26 -33.60 43.05
N VAL A 64 -7.49 -32.91 41.93
CA VAL A 64 -8.17 -33.49 40.77
C VAL A 64 -7.24 -34.52 40.14
N GLY A 65 -7.74 -35.73 39.88
CA GLY A 65 -6.93 -36.82 39.36
C GLY A 65 -6.17 -36.44 38.09
N THR A 66 -4.93 -36.92 37.96
CA THR A 66 -3.98 -36.54 36.90
C THR A 66 -4.58 -36.62 35.49
N GLY A 67 -5.42 -37.63 35.22
CA GLY A 67 -6.12 -37.76 33.95
C GLY A 67 -7.07 -36.60 33.66
N ALA A 68 -7.86 -36.17 34.64
CA ALA A 68 -8.75 -35.01 34.49
C ALA A 68 -7.97 -33.69 34.40
N ALA A 69 -6.88 -33.56 35.16
CA ALA A 69 -6.00 -32.39 35.06
C ALA A 69 -5.40 -32.22 33.67
N ILE A 70 -5.11 -33.31 32.94
CA ILE A 70 -4.61 -33.26 31.54
C ILE A 70 -5.76 -33.05 30.55
N MET A 71 -6.85 -33.82 30.68
CA MET A 71 -7.92 -33.84 29.68
C MET A 71 -8.72 -32.54 29.63
N ILE A 72 -8.92 -31.86 30.76
CA ILE A 72 -9.69 -30.61 30.83
C ILE A 72 -9.00 -29.48 30.03
N PRO A 73 -7.71 -29.13 30.27
CA PRO A 73 -7.00 -28.16 29.46
C PRO A 73 -6.88 -28.57 28.00
N LEU A 74 -6.69 -29.86 27.70
CA LEU A 74 -6.60 -30.37 26.32
C LEU A 74 -7.92 -30.13 25.56
N LEU A 75 -9.06 -30.47 26.17
CA LEU A 75 -10.38 -30.23 25.59
C LEU A 75 -10.67 -28.74 25.45
N LEU A 76 -10.33 -27.92 26.45
CA LEU A 76 -10.47 -26.46 26.38
C LEU A 76 -9.60 -25.85 25.29
N PHE A 77 -8.36 -26.33 25.11
CA PHE A 77 -7.49 -25.90 24.03
C PHE A 77 -8.08 -26.27 22.67
N GLY A 78 -8.52 -27.52 22.49
CA GLY A 78 -9.12 -27.98 21.24
C GLY A 78 -10.41 -27.21 20.90
N ALA A 79 -11.30 -27.04 21.88
CA ALA A 79 -12.54 -26.28 21.71
C ALA A 79 -12.26 -24.80 21.45
N GLY A 80 -11.31 -24.19 22.17
CA GLY A 80 -10.89 -22.80 21.96
C GLY A 80 -10.26 -22.58 20.59
N ALA A 81 -9.40 -23.49 20.13
CA ALA A 81 -8.78 -23.44 18.81
C ALA A 81 -9.84 -23.59 17.69
N LEU A 82 -10.78 -24.53 17.84
CA LEU A 82 -11.87 -24.70 16.89
C LEU A 82 -12.79 -23.46 16.85
N PHE A 83 -13.12 -22.91 18.02
CA PHE A 83 -13.92 -21.69 18.13
C PHE A 83 -13.22 -20.50 17.47
N MET A 84 -11.90 -20.35 17.68
CA MET A 84 -11.08 -19.36 17.00
C MET A 84 -11.14 -19.57 15.48
N VAL A 85 -10.84 -20.76 14.96
CA VAL A 85 -10.88 -21.02 13.50
C VAL A 85 -12.24 -20.70 12.89
N LEU A 86 -13.33 -21.02 13.59
CA LEU A 86 -14.70 -20.76 13.11
C LEU A 86 -15.09 -19.28 13.18
N ASN A 87 -14.54 -18.50 14.13
CA ASN A 87 -14.93 -17.11 14.38
C ASN A 87 -13.86 -16.07 14.06
N THR A 88 -12.65 -16.48 13.67
CA THR A 88 -11.57 -15.57 13.31
C THR A 88 -11.97 -14.81 12.06
N ARG A 89 -12.21 -13.52 12.24
CA ARG A 89 -12.18 -12.59 11.11
C ARG A 89 -10.71 -12.44 10.70
N PRO A 90 -10.39 -12.48 9.40
CA PRO A 90 -9.02 -12.23 8.97
C PRO A 90 -8.56 -10.89 9.56
N ALA A 91 -7.42 -10.91 10.27
CA ALA A 91 -6.86 -9.70 10.85
C ALA A 91 -6.78 -8.62 9.76
N PRO A 92 -7.22 -7.37 10.06
CA PRO A 92 -7.23 -6.33 9.05
C PRO A 92 -5.78 -6.08 8.62
N VAL A 93 -5.45 -6.49 7.39
CA VAL A 93 -4.14 -6.19 6.81
C VAL A 93 -4.04 -4.68 6.73
N GLU A 94 -3.14 -4.08 7.51
CA GLU A 94 -2.86 -2.64 7.49
C GLU A 94 -2.08 -2.28 6.21
N ARG A 95 -2.69 -2.51 5.04
CA ARG A 95 -2.08 -2.31 3.70
C ARG A 95 -1.52 -0.90 3.52
N ARG A 96 -2.09 0.08 4.21
CA ARG A 96 -1.61 1.47 4.22
C ARG A 96 -0.15 1.60 4.71
N LYS A 97 0.30 0.70 5.58
CA LYS A 97 1.67 0.65 6.12
C LYS A 97 2.58 -0.31 5.38
N ALA A 98 2.07 -1.06 4.40
CA ALA A 98 2.85 -2.10 3.74
C ALA A 98 4.12 -1.53 3.08
N LEU A 99 4.03 -0.31 2.53
CA LEU A 99 5.15 0.34 1.84
C LEU A 99 6.04 1.20 2.76
N ASP A 100 5.74 1.31 4.06
CA ASP A 100 6.55 2.11 5.00
C ASP A 100 8.05 1.74 5.01
N PRO A 101 8.45 0.44 4.90
CA PRO A 101 9.87 0.07 4.85
C PRO A 101 10.67 0.65 3.68
N ILE A 102 10.00 1.09 2.60
CA ILE A 102 10.62 1.73 1.43
C ILE A 102 10.28 3.23 1.34
N GLY A 103 9.86 3.85 2.45
CA GLY A 103 9.53 5.28 2.52
C GLY A 103 8.04 5.59 2.30
N GLY A 104 7.18 4.57 2.30
CA GLY A 104 5.74 4.70 2.13
C GLY A 104 5.30 4.87 0.67
N PRO A 105 3.99 4.86 0.40
CA PRO A 105 3.46 5.00 -0.96
C PRO A 105 3.91 6.32 -1.64
N GLY A 106 3.97 7.40 -0.86
CA GLY A 106 4.39 8.71 -1.35
C GLY A 106 5.86 8.81 -1.80
N GLY A 107 6.74 7.97 -1.25
CA GLY A 107 8.17 7.95 -1.58
C GLY A 107 8.50 7.21 -2.88
N LEU A 108 7.54 6.49 -3.47
CA LEU A 108 7.73 5.81 -4.74
C LEU A 108 7.91 6.81 -5.90
N PRO A 109 8.61 6.44 -6.98
CA PRO A 109 8.69 7.27 -8.18
C PRO A 109 7.28 7.57 -8.71
N ALA A 110 7.07 8.78 -9.24
CA ALA A 110 5.77 9.27 -9.69
C ALA A 110 4.98 8.27 -10.56
N GLY A 111 5.65 7.56 -11.47
CA GLY A 111 5.03 6.55 -12.33
C GLY A 111 4.35 5.40 -11.58
N TYR A 112 4.73 5.10 -10.33
CA TYR A 112 4.13 4.03 -9.53
C TYR A 112 2.73 4.36 -9.01
N LEU A 113 2.27 5.61 -9.20
CA LEU A 113 0.88 5.99 -8.94
C LEU A 113 -0.12 5.10 -9.69
N VAL A 114 0.25 4.62 -10.89
CA VAL A 114 -0.58 3.77 -11.75
C VAL A 114 -0.17 2.29 -11.72
N HIS A 115 0.75 1.91 -10.83
CA HIS A 115 1.26 0.55 -10.76
C HIS A 115 0.32 -0.35 -9.93
N PRO A 116 -0.18 -1.48 -10.48
CA PRO A 116 -1.16 -2.32 -9.78
C PRO A 116 -0.67 -2.85 -8.43
N GLY A 117 0.59 -3.28 -8.36
CA GLY A 117 1.16 -3.76 -7.10
C GLY A 117 1.25 -2.67 -6.04
N ALA A 118 1.57 -1.43 -6.43
CA ALA A 118 1.63 -0.30 -5.50
C ALA A 118 0.23 0.13 -5.05
N TRP A 119 -0.74 0.09 -5.97
CA TRP A 119 -2.16 0.33 -5.70
C TRP A 119 -2.69 -0.57 -4.59
N VAL A 120 -2.47 -1.87 -4.73
CA VAL A 120 -2.92 -2.88 -3.75
C VAL A 120 -2.10 -2.80 -2.45
N ALA A 121 -0.83 -2.40 -2.52
CA ALA A 121 0.06 -2.27 -1.37
C ALA A 121 -0.08 -0.94 -0.60
N GLY A 122 -1.18 -0.20 -0.74
CA GLY A 122 -1.45 0.98 0.11
C GLY A 122 -1.55 2.31 -0.62
N MET A 123 -1.23 2.39 -1.92
CA MET A 123 -1.36 3.64 -2.68
C MET A 123 -2.82 4.08 -2.83
N ARG A 124 -3.77 3.13 -2.86
CA ARG A 124 -5.21 3.44 -2.88
C ARG A 124 -5.62 4.24 -1.64
N GLU A 125 -5.24 3.76 -0.46
CA GLU A 125 -5.53 4.40 0.83
C GLU A 125 -4.76 5.71 0.96
N TYR A 126 -3.54 5.77 0.41
CA TYR A 126 -2.74 6.99 0.37
C TYR A 126 -3.39 8.12 -0.43
N THR A 127 -3.96 7.79 -1.58
CA THR A 127 -4.57 8.76 -2.49
C THR A 127 -6.04 9.04 -2.20
N ALA A 128 -6.65 8.40 -1.20
CA ALA A 128 -8.08 8.51 -0.92
C ALA A 128 -8.55 9.96 -0.66
N GLY A 129 -7.70 10.80 -0.05
CA GLY A 129 -7.99 12.21 0.22
C GLY A 129 -7.75 13.16 -0.97
N VAL A 130 -7.17 12.68 -2.07
CA VAL A 130 -6.85 13.51 -3.24
C VAL A 130 -8.12 13.72 -4.08
N PRO A 131 -8.46 14.96 -4.49
CA PRO A 131 -9.55 15.23 -5.42
C PRO A 131 -9.40 14.46 -6.74
N GLN A 132 -10.51 13.97 -7.30
CA GLN A 132 -10.47 13.09 -8.47
C GLN A 132 -9.86 13.77 -9.71
N SER A 133 -10.10 15.07 -9.90
CA SER A 133 -9.49 15.87 -10.98
C SER A 133 -7.97 15.96 -10.85
N GLN A 134 -7.47 16.17 -9.63
CA GLN A 134 -6.03 16.22 -9.34
C GLN A 134 -5.38 14.85 -9.56
N LEU A 135 -6.03 13.77 -9.08
CA LEU A 135 -5.52 12.41 -9.26
C LEU A 135 -5.45 12.01 -10.74
N ARG A 136 -6.48 12.34 -11.54
CA ARG A 136 -6.47 12.11 -13.00
C ARG A 136 -5.37 12.89 -13.69
N ALA A 137 -5.18 14.17 -13.35
CA ALA A 137 -4.09 14.97 -13.91
C ALA A 137 -2.71 14.40 -13.53
N ALA A 138 -2.54 13.99 -12.27
CA ALA A 138 -1.30 13.36 -11.80
C ALA A 138 -0.99 12.08 -12.59
N VAL A 139 -1.99 11.24 -12.84
CA VAL A 139 -1.88 10.01 -13.63
C VAL A 139 -1.45 10.28 -15.07
N GLU A 140 -1.89 11.36 -15.68
CA GLU A 140 -1.43 11.73 -17.03
C GLU A 140 0.01 12.27 -17.05
N LEU A 141 0.41 12.98 -15.99
CA LEU A 141 1.74 13.60 -15.87
C LEU A 141 2.80 12.63 -15.33
N CYS A 142 2.42 11.53 -14.69
CA CYS A 142 3.32 10.69 -13.89
C CYS A 142 4.49 10.08 -14.65
N ARG A 143 4.33 9.85 -15.96
CA ARG A 143 5.39 9.30 -16.81
C ARG A 143 6.52 10.31 -17.06
N SER A 144 6.16 11.57 -17.23
CA SER A 144 7.11 12.65 -17.55
C SER A 144 7.69 13.30 -16.30
N PHE A 145 7.02 13.15 -15.15
CA PHE A 145 7.40 13.79 -13.90
C PHE A 145 8.66 13.14 -13.29
N PRO A 146 9.71 13.91 -12.97
CA PRO A 146 11.01 13.36 -12.54
C PRO A 146 11.13 13.05 -11.03
N GLY A 147 10.07 13.26 -10.24
CA GLY A 147 10.08 13.12 -8.78
C GLY A 147 9.27 11.94 -8.22
N SER A 148 8.95 12.03 -6.93
CA SER A 148 8.14 11.04 -6.22
C SER A 148 6.63 11.25 -6.46
N VAL A 149 5.82 10.29 -6.01
CA VAL A 149 4.36 10.43 -6.00
C VAL A 149 3.94 11.63 -5.15
N ASN A 150 4.62 11.90 -4.03
CA ASN A 150 4.33 13.07 -3.20
C ASN A 150 4.55 14.38 -3.93
N ASP A 151 5.70 14.50 -4.60
CA ASP A 151 6.05 15.70 -5.34
C ASP A 151 5.06 15.93 -6.49
N LEU A 152 4.64 14.86 -7.17
CA LEU A 152 3.63 14.91 -8.22
C LEU A 152 2.27 15.37 -7.69
N LEU A 153 1.80 14.83 -6.56
CA LEU A 153 0.52 15.22 -5.96
C LEU A 153 0.55 16.64 -5.42
N ALA A 154 1.67 17.07 -4.83
CA ALA A 154 1.86 18.46 -4.41
C ALA A 154 1.89 19.41 -5.62
N PHE A 155 2.56 19.01 -6.70
CA PHE A 155 2.61 19.76 -7.95
C PHE A 155 1.22 19.94 -8.57
N THR A 156 0.46 18.86 -8.73
CA THR A 156 -0.91 18.96 -9.24
C THR A 156 -1.83 19.72 -8.29
N GLY A 157 -1.64 19.57 -6.97
CA GLY A 157 -2.34 20.39 -5.97
C GLY A 157 -2.09 21.89 -6.15
N SER A 158 -0.84 22.28 -6.40
CA SER A 158 -0.47 23.69 -6.62
C SER A 158 -1.11 24.29 -7.88
N ILE A 159 -1.16 23.54 -8.98
CA ILE A 159 -1.86 23.95 -10.21
C ILE A 159 -3.36 24.05 -9.96
N ALA A 160 -3.95 23.07 -9.26
CA ALA A 160 -5.38 23.08 -8.97
C ALA A 160 -5.82 24.27 -8.12
N ALA A 161 -4.95 24.77 -7.24
CA ALA A 161 -5.18 25.95 -6.43
C ALA A 161 -5.16 27.27 -7.24
N GLN A 162 -4.49 27.28 -8.39
CA GLN A 162 -4.49 28.43 -9.31
C GLN A 162 -5.71 28.43 -10.24
N LEU A 163 -6.37 27.28 -10.41
CA LEU A 163 -7.60 27.19 -11.21
C LEU A 163 -8.81 27.69 -10.43
N PRO A 164 -9.80 28.32 -11.11
CA PRO A 164 -11.00 28.82 -10.45
C PRO A 164 -11.68 27.73 -9.59
N PRO A 165 -12.10 28.03 -8.35
CA PRO A 165 -12.81 27.06 -7.53
C PRO A 165 -14.10 26.63 -8.23
N ALA A 166 -14.47 25.35 -8.09
CA ALA A 166 -15.73 24.86 -8.62
C ALA A 166 -16.88 25.53 -7.86
N LYS A 167 -17.80 26.18 -8.59
CA LYS A 167 -18.97 26.86 -8.00
C LYS A 167 -20.09 25.88 -7.62
N HIS A 168 -20.03 24.67 -8.15
CA HIS A 168 -21.03 23.61 -7.99
C HIS A 168 -20.35 22.25 -7.77
N PRO A 169 -21.07 21.23 -7.28
CA PRO A 169 -20.58 19.86 -7.29
C PRO A 169 -20.11 19.49 -8.70
N LEU A 170 -18.86 19.05 -8.82
CA LEU A 170 -18.25 18.77 -10.11
C LEU A 170 -18.95 17.58 -10.77
N THR A 171 -19.45 17.77 -11.99
CA THR A 171 -19.89 16.67 -12.84
C THR A 171 -18.69 15.85 -13.33
N PRO A 172 -18.87 14.61 -13.80
CA PRO A 172 -17.77 13.83 -14.40
C PRO A 172 -17.08 14.55 -15.57
N GLU A 173 -17.84 15.35 -16.33
CA GLU A 173 -17.36 16.17 -17.44
C GLU A 173 -16.49 17.34 -16.92
N ASP A 174 -16.92 18.02 -15.85
CA ASP A 174 -16.13 19.08 -15.22
C ASP A 174 -14.81 18.53 -14.64
N VAL A 175 -14.84 17.34 -14.04
CA VAL A 175 -13.64 16.65 -13.56
C VAL A 175 -12.67 16.39 -14.71
N ALA A 176 -13.18 15.92 -15.85
CA ALA A 176 -12.38 15.66 -17.04
C ALA A 176 -11.81 16.97 -17.62
N HIS A 177 -12.63 18.02 -17.76
CA HIS A 177 -12.19 19.33 -18.22
C HIS A 177 -11.08 19.89 -17.33
N ARG A 178 -11.33 19.97 -16.02
CA ARG A 178 -10.37 20.50 -15.05
C ARG A 178 -9.06 19.70 -15.03
N SER A 179 -9.14 18.38 -15.17
CA SER A 179 -7.94 17.54 -15.27
C SER A 179 -7.12 17.86 -16.53
N ARG A 180 -7.77 18.11 -17.67
CA ARG A 180 -7.09 18.53 -18.91
C ARG A 180 -6.43 19.90 -18.76
N ASP A 181 -7.10 20.85 -18.13
CA ASP A 181 -6.53 22.18 -17.86
C ASP A 181 -5.26 22.07 -17.01
N MET A 182 -5.30 21.24 -15.96
CA MET A 182 -4.14 20.98 -15.11
C MET A 182 -2.98 20.33 -15.89
N VAL A 183 -3.26 19.38 -16.76
CA VAL A 183 -2.24 18.75 -17.62
C VAL A 183 -1.66 19.76 -18.62
N HIS A 184 -2.51 20.59 -19.21
CA HIS A 184 -2.10 21.63 -20.17
C HIS A 184 -1.16 22.66 -19.53
N VAL A 185 -1.43 23.07 -18.29
CA VAL A 185 -0.55 23.97 -17.53
C VAL A 185 0.71 23.23 -17.04
N GLY A 186 0.57 22.00 -16.55
CA GLY A 186 1.66 21.28 -15.91
C GLY A 186 2.71 20.72 -16.87
N MET A 187 2.30 20.24 -18.05
CA MET A 187 3.21 19.55 -18.97
C MET A 187 4.37 20.43 -19.47
N PRO A 188 4.15 21.70 -19.90
CA PRO A 188 5.25 22.58 -20.31
C PRO A 188 6.26 22.85 -19.19
N ILE A 189 5.79 22.96 -17.94
CA ILE A 189 6.65 23.16 -16.77
C ILE A 189 7.55 21.92 -16.56
N ILE A 190 6.98 20.72 -16.66
CA ILE A 190 7.73 19.47 -16.55
C ILE A 190 8.75 19.34 -17.69
N GLN A 191 8.34 19.67 -18.93
CA GLN A 191 9.21 19.61 -20.10
C GLN A 191 10.41 20.56 -19.95
N SER A 192 10.17 21.83 -19.63
CA SER A 192 11.25 22.81 -19.40
C SER A 192 12.18 22.41 -18.26
N PHE A 193 11.66 21.81 -17.19
CA PHE A 193 12.48 21.26 -16.12
C PHE A 193 13.37 20.10 -16.62
N ASN A 194 12.80 19.14 -17.35
CA ASN A 194 13.53 17.99 -17.87
C ASN A 194 14.58 18.39 -18.92
N GLU A 195 14.33 19.42 -19.72
CA GLU A 195 15.31 19.99 -20.66
C GLU A 195 16.48 20.62 -19.92
N LYS A 196 16.21 21.34 -18.83
CA LYS A 196 17.24 21.98 -18.00
C LYS A 196 18.04 20.97 -17.18
N TYR A 197 17.40 19.88 -16.75
CA TYR A 197 17.99 18.84 -15.91
C TYR A 197 17.76 17.46 -16.53
N PRO A 198 18.45 17.15 -17.65
CA PRO A 198 18.29 15.87 -18.31
C PRO A 198 18.65 14.73 -17.35
N LYS A 199 17.85 13.67 -17.35
CA LYS A 199 18.18 12.45 -16.62
C LYS A 199 19.55 11.98 -17.10
N LYS A 200 20.53 11.89 -16.20
CA LYS A 200 21.78 11.18 -16.49
C LYS A 200 21.40 9.73 -16.76
N GLU A 201 21.44 9.32 -18.03
CA GLU A 201 21.43 7.90 -18.36
C GLU A 201 22.60 7.27 -17.61
N LEU A 202 22.30 6.32 -16.73
CA LEU A 202 23.31 5.39 -16.21
C LEU A 202 23.83 4.62 -17.43
N ALA A 203 24.92 5.13 -18.02
CA ALA A 203 25.58 4.53 -19.15
C ALA A 203 25.77 3.04 -18.87
N ALA A 204 25.26 2.21 -19.78
CA ALA A 204 25.28 0.77 -19.74
C ALA A 204 26.61 0.21 -19.18
N ALA A 205 26.59 -0.20 -17.92
CA ALA A 205 27.63 -1.01 -17.31
C ALA A 205 27.58 -2.38 -17.99
N GLY A 206 28.34 -2.58 -19.08
CA GLY A 206 28.33 -3.87 -19.75
C GLY A 206 28.97 -3.95 -21.15
N LYS A 207 30.11 -3.31 -21.39
CA LYS A 207 31.03 -3.82 -22.42
C LYS A 207 32.33 -4.25 -21.76
N GLY A 208 32.31 -5.50 -21.26
CA GLY A 208 33.49 -6.20 -20.80
C GLY A 208 34.55 -6.22 -21.91
N LYS A 209 35.64 -5.49 -21.70
CA LYS A 209 36.87 -5.63 -22.47
C LYS A 209 37.39 -7.06 -22.22
N LYS A 210 37.20 -7.96 -23.20
CA LYS A 210 38.03 -9.17 -23.32
C LYS A 210 39.50 -8.71 -23.45
N LYS A 211 40.30 -8.92 -22.41
CA LYS A 211 41.75 -8.93 -22.54
C LYS A 211 42.12 -10.21 -23.30
N LYS A 212 42.74 -10.03 -24.47
CA LYS A 212 43.59 -11.05 -25.10
C LYS A 212 44.90 -11.12 -24.34
#